data_AF-A0A4P7L2X3-F1
#
_entry.id   AF-A0A4P7L2X3-F1
#
_cell.length_a   1.000
_cell.length_b   1.000
_cell.length_c   1.000
_cell.angle_alpha   90.00
_cell.angle_beta   90.00
_cell.angle_gamma   90.00
#
_symmetry.space_group_name_H-M   'P 1'
#
loop_
_entity.id
_entity.type
_entity.pdbx_description
1 polymer ?
#
loop_
_entity_poly.entity_id
_entity_poly.type
_entity_poly.pdbx_seq_one_letter_code
_entity_poly.pdbx_strand_id
1 'polypeptide(L)'
;MQNLITIDSNQLPVIEWQNVRVVTTETLASGYGTEASNIRMNLSNNKSRFIEGIHYFNVTGEALAHLRVNNIYAQISNKARAITLYTEKGAARMSKIVDTDEAWSFFEKMESAYFNQKSLPNDPTNLGLPNFLDPAESAIAWAAQHKKVQLLGVQVQQLETENDCLKNLFKEGMTPTQFSKMLNGVNSQQINHFLAGLKWLYNESKSGNNLRWRVAATARDKYLTEKQNEISPHGANSFISYRPVLLRKGAQRLYDQYLADKLPMKKNWNGLHTHDKTIQIVA
;
A
#
# COMPACT_ATOMS: atom_id res chain seq x y z
N MET A 1 39.48 -14.55 13.28
CA MET A 1 38.50 -15.37 14.01
C MET A 1 37.50 -15.88 12.98
N GLN A 2 37.29 -17.19 12.92
CA GLN A 2 36.38 -17.82 11.94
C GLN A 2 34.96 -17.86 12.52
N ASN A 3 33.96 -17.67 11.66
CA ASN A 3 32.56 -17.69 12.05
C ASN A 3 32.02 -19.12 11.94
N LEU A 4 31.73 -19.75 13.07
CA LEU A 4 30.97 -21.00 13.17
C LEU A 4 29.59 -20.65 13.72
N ILE A 5 28.56 -21.33 13.21
CA ILE A 5 27.19 -21.19 13.72
C ILE A 5 26.79 -22.52 14.33
N THR A 6 26.35 -22.48 15.59
CA THR A 6 25.92 -23.68 16.32
C THR A 6 24.41 -23.86 16.11
N ILE A 7 24.02 -25.01 15.57
CA ILE A 7 22.61 -25.42 15.43
C ILE A 7 22.47 -26.81 16.02
N ASP A 8 21.62 -26.98 17.05
CA ASP A 8 21.35 -28.28 17.71
C ASP A 8 22.60 -29.13 18.00
N SER A 9 23.69 -28.49 18.47
CA SER A 9 25.00 -29.09 18.77
C SER A 9 25.92 -29.36 17.57
N ASN A 10 25.45 -29.14 16.34
CA ASN A 10 26.29 -29.18 15.14
C ASN A 10 26.93 -27.83 14.89
N GLN A 11 28.26 -27.80 14.84
CA GLN A 11 29.03 -26.62 14.41
C GLN A 11 29.07 -26.58 12.89
N LEU A 12 28.34 -25.63 12.30
CA LEU A 12 28.29 -25.44 10.86
C LEU A 12 29.33 -24.41 10.42
N PRO A 13 30.24 -24.76 9.49
CA PRO A 13 31.13 -23.80 8.88
C PRO A 13 30.35 -22.84 8.01
N VAL A 14 30.60 -21.54 8.14
CA VAL A 14 30.05 -20.53 7.23
C VAL A 14 30.79 -20.60 5.90
N ILE A 15 30.07 -21.04 4.86
CA ILE A 15 30.55 -21.14 3.49
C ILE A 15 29.80 -20.11 2.65
N GLU A 16 30.55 -19.24 1.99
CA GLU A 16 30.03 -18.26 1.04
C GLU A 16 30.52 -18.60 -0.37
N TRP A 17 29.58 -18.68 -1.31
CA TRP A 17 29.85 -18.87 -2.72
C TRP A 17 29.15 -17.80 -3.52
N GLN A 18 29.89 -17.06 -4.35
CA GLN A 18 29.35 -15.92 -5.12
C GLN A 18 28.56 -14.92 -4.26
N ASN A 19 29.06 -14.61 -3.06
CA ASN A 19 28.43 -13.71 -2.10
C ASN A 19 27.05 -14.19 -1.58
N VAL A 20 26.79 -15.50 -1.67
CA VAL A 20 25.58 -16.15 -1.13
C VAL A 20 26.01 -17.23 -0.14
N ARG A 21 25.35 -17.30 1.03
CA ARG A 21 25.56 -18.39 1.99
C ARG A 21 25.02 -19.70 1.43
N VAL A 22 25.85 -20.73 1.50
CA VAL A 22 25.55 -22.06 0.96
C VAL A 22 25.92 -23.15 1.96
N VAL A 23 25.33 -24.34 1.79
CA VAL A 23 25.61 -25.52 2.61
C VAL A 23 25.95 -26.72 1.73
N THR A 24 26.70 -27.68 2.27
CA THR A 24 27.10 -28.90 1.56
C THR A 24 26.01 -29.97 1.63
N THR A 25 26.15 -31.02 0.81
CA THR A 25 25.25 -32.19 0.87
C THR A 25 25.36 -32.86 2.24
N GLU A 26 26.57 -32.94 2.77
CA GLU A 26 26.90 -33.56 4.04
C GLU A 26 26.26 -32.81 5.21
N THR A 27 26.27 -31.47 5.15
CA THR A 27 25.58 -30.60 6.11
C THR A 27 24.07 -30.85 6.12
N LEU A 28 23.43 -30.90 4.94
CA LEU A 28 21.99 -31.17 4.86
C LEU A 28 21.66 -32.58 5.35
N ALA A 29 22.44 -33.58 4.95
CA ALA A 29 22.25 -34.96 5.37
C ALA A 29 22.28 -35.08 6.90
N SER A 30 23.33 -34.53 7.53
CA SER A 30 23.52 -34.57 8.98
C SER A 30 22.38 -33.91 9.76
N GLY A 31 21.82 -32.80 9.26
CA GLY A 31 20.76 -32.11 9.99
C GLY A 31 19.34 -32.54 9.62
N TYR A 32 19.14 -33.16 8.45
CA TYR A 32 17.87 -33.75 8.07
C TYR A 32 17.69 -35.19 8.60
N GLY A 33 18.67 -35.72 9.34
CA GLY A 33 18.63 -37.09 9.84
C GLY A 33 18.71 -38.14 8.72
N THR A 34 19.38 -37.83 7.61
CA THR A 34 19.46 -38.72 6.43
C THR A 34 20.90 -38.92 5.95
N GLU A 35 21.11 -39.88 5.05
CA GLU A 35 22.42 -40.07 4.43
C GLU A 35 22.66 -39.10 3.25
N ALA A 36 23.92 -38.71 3.04
CA ALA A 36 24.32 -37.88 1.90
C ALA A 36 24.02 -38.53 0.53
N SER A 37 24.00 -39.87 0.48
CA SER A 37 23.54 -40.65 -0.67
C SER A 37 22.09 -40.30 -1.05
N ASN A 38 21.21 -40.18 -0.05
CA ASN A 38 19.80 -39.90 -0.21
C ASN A 38 19.55 -38.48 -0.72
N ILE A 39 20.28 -37.49 -0.18
CA ILE A 39 20.22 -36.09 -0.65
C ILE A 39 20.63 -35.99 -2.14
N ARG A 40 21.70 -36.68 -2.55
CA ARG A 40 22.15 -36.69 -3.95
C ARG A 40 21.14 -37.37 -4.86
N MET A 41 20.57 -38.50 -4.43
CA MET A 41 19.54 -39.22 -5.18
C MET A 41 18.27 -38.36 -5.34
N ASN A 42 17.85 -37.68 -4.28
CA ASN A 42 16.69 -36.78 -4.30
C ASN A 42 16.88 -35.61 -5.25
N LEU A 43 18.07 -35.00 -5.29
CA LEU A 43 18.41 -33.97 -6.28
C LEU A 43 18.33 -34.52 -7.71
N SER A 44 18.87 -35.71 -7.96
CA SER A 44 18.87 -36.34 -9.29
C SER A 44 17.44 -36.67 -9.77
N ASN A 45 16.63 -37.27 -8.90
CA ASN A 45 15.25 -37.67 -9.22
C ASN A 45 14.32 -36.47 -9.41
N ASN A 46 14.61 -35.35 -8.73
CA ASN A 46 13.80 -34.14 -8.80
C ASN A 46 14.49 -33.01 -9.57
N LYS A 47 15.43 -33.33 -10.48
CA LYS A 47 16.27 -32.32 -11.14
C LYS A 47 15.46 -31.24 -11.87
N SER A 48 14.29 -31.57 -12.40
CA SER A 48 13.36 -30.59 -13.02
C SER A 48 12.88 -29.50 -12.05
N ARG A 49 12.90 -29.78 -10.74
CA ARG A 49 12.56 -28.87 -9.65
C ARG A 49 13.78 -28.15 -9.09
N PHE A 50 14.96 -28.28 -9.67
CA PHE A 50 16.16 -27.55 -9.25
C PHE A 50 16.76 -26.80 -10.42
N ILE A 51 17.21 -25.59 -10.16
CA ILE A 51 17.82 -24.69 -11.15
C ILE A 51 19.21 -24.35 -10.63
N GLU A 52 20.22 -24.67 -11.41
CA GLU A 52 21.61 -24.32 -11.10
C GLU A 52 21.78 -22.79 -11.07
N GLY A 53 22.51 -22.29 -10.08
CA GLY A 53 22.66 -20.85 -9.82
C GLY A 53 21.56 -20.25 -8.93
N ILE A 54 20.41 -20.91 -8.80
CA ILE A 54 19.29 -20.44 -7.95
C ILE A 54 19.11 -21.33 -6.73
N HIS A 55 19.11 -22.65 -6.93
CA HIS A 55 18.85 -23.62 -5.86
C HIS A 55 20.14 -24.30 -5.42
N TYR A 56 21.00 -24.67 -6.36
CA TYR A 56 22.29 -25.27 -6.07
C TYR A 56 23.37 -24.75 -7.01
N PHE A 57 24.63 -24.94 -6.63
CA PHE A 57 25.80 -24.76 -7.48
C PHE A 57 26.57 -26.07 -7.56
N ASN A 58 27.00 -26.46 -8.76
CA ASN A 58 27.94 -27.56 -8.92
C ASN A 58 29.35 -27.00 -9.13
N VAL A 59 30.21 -27.12 -8.12
CA VAL A 59 31.57 -26.55 -8.14
C VAL A 59 32.57 -27.64 -8.46
N THR A 60 33.38 -27.43 -9.51
CA THR A 60 34.34 -28.41 -10.04
C THR A 60 35.69 -27.75 -10.36
N GLY A 61 36.73 -28.56 -10.62
CA GLY A 61 38.03 -28.07 -11.09
C GLY A 61 38.73 -27.11 -10.13
N GLU A 62 39.31 -26.04 -10.67
CA GLU A 62 40.09 -25.03 -9.92
C GLU A 62 39.25 -24.28 -8.88
N ALA A 63 37.99 -23.99 -9.20
CA ALA A 63 37.02 -23.38 -8.29
C ALA A 63 36.83 -24.21 -7.01
N LEU A 64 36.78 -25.54 -7.14
CA LEU A 64 36.68 -26.46 -5.99
C LEU A 64 37.98 -26.48 -5.18
N ALA A 65 39.14 -26.40 -5.84
CA ALA A 65 40.43 -26.33 -5.16
C ALA A 65 40.52 -25.08 -4.28
N HIS A 66 40.15 -23.91 -4.81
CA HIS A 66 40.08 -22.67 -4.02
C HIS A 66 39.08 -22.74 -2.87
N LEU A 67 37.90 -23.31 -3.11
CA LEU A 67 36.87 -23.43 -2.08
C LEU A 67 37.34 -24.25 -0.88
N ARG A 68 38.10 -25.33 -1.11
CA ARG A 68 38.70 -26.16 -0.04
C ARG A 68 39.70 -25.39 0.81
N VAL A 69 40.58 -24.63 0.16
CA VAL A 69 41.62 -23.85 0.87
C VAL A 69 40.96 -22.78 1.74
N ASN A 70 39.91 -22.13 1.23
CA ASN A 70 39.21 -21.06 1.94
C ASN A 70 38.26 -21.59 3.04
N ASN A 71 37.79 -22.84 2.93
CA ASN A 71 36.81 -23.44 3.84
C ASN A 71 37.30 -24.77 4.41
N ILE A 72 38.41 -24.75 5.17
CA ILE A 72 39.08 -25.93 5.72
C ILE A 72 38.11 -26.79 6.57
N TYR A 73 37.16 -26.17 7.25
CA TYR A 73 36.20 -26.85 8.14
C TYR A 73 34.95 -27.37 7.43
N ALA A 74 34.78 -27.11 6.12
CA ALA A 74 33.67 -27.64 5.32
C ALA A 74 33.74 -29.16 5.07
N GLN A 75 34.74 -29.85 5.63
CA GLN A 75 34.95 -31.31 5.53
C GLN A 75 34.88 -31.85 4.08
N ILE A 76 35.35 -31.05 3.12
CA ILE A 76 35.33 -31.42 1.71
C ILE A 76 36.48 -32.40 1.45
N SER A 77 36.14 -33.61 1.00
CA SER A 77 37.14 -34.63 0.67
C SER A 77 38.11 -34.16 -0.42
N ASN A 78 39.41 -34.32 -0.17
CA ASN A 78 40.47 -34.02 -1.15
C ASN A 78 40.34 -34.82 -2.46
N LYS A 79 39.61 -35.95 -2.44
CA LYS A 79 39.39 -36.81 -3.62
C LYS A 79 38.16 -36.43 -4.45
N ALA A 80 37.30 -35.54 -3.96
CA ALA A 80 36.09 -35.15 -4.68
C ALA A 80 36.45 -34.41 -5.98
N ARG A 81 35.80 -34.74 -7.11
CA ARG A 81 36.00 -34.02 -8.39
C ARG A 81 34.97 -32.89 -8.60
N ALA A 82 33.88 -32.96 -7.84
CA ALA A 82 32.76 -32.03 -7.85
C ALA A 82 32.14 -31.95 -6.46
N ILE A 83 31.55 -30.82 -6.11
CA ILE A 83 30.70 -30.66 -4.92
C ILE A 83 29.42 -29.90 -5.28
N THR A 84 28.30 -30.36 -4.73
CA THR A 84 27.03 -29.65 -4.82
C THR A 84 26.85 -28.80 -3.57
N LEU A 85 26.68 -27.49 -3.77
CA LEU A 85 26.37 -26.52 -2.74
C LEU A 85 24.91 -26.10 -2.86
N TYR A 86 24.18 -26.06 -1.76
CA TYR A 86 22.78 -25.67 -1.72
C TYR A 86 22.63 -24.26 -1.17
N THR A 87 21.86 -23.44 -1.86
CA THR A 87 21.39 -22.14 -1.35
C THR A 87 20.27 -22.34 -0.33
N GLU A 88 19.84 -21.28 0.34
CA GLU A 88 18.63 -21.27 1.19
C GLU A 88 17.43 -21.91 0.48
N LYS A 89 17.13 -21.48 -0.76
CA LYS A 89 16.02 -22.02 -1.56
C LYS A 89 16.22 -23.49 -1.92
N GLY A 90 17.46 -23.90 -2.14
CA GLY A 90 17.81 -25.30 -2.41
C GLY A 90 17.61 -26.18 -1.21
N ALA A 91 18.06 -25.75 -0.03
CA ALA A 91 17.85 -26.43 1.23
C ALA A 91 16.35 -26.54 1.55
N ALA A 92 15.59 -25.44 1.40
CA ALA A 92 14.13 -25.44 1.59
C ALA A 92 13.39 -26.43 0.67
N ARG A 93 13.84 -26.61 -0.58
CA ARG A 93 13.27 -27.61 -1.49
C ARG A 93 13.67 -29.03 -1.09
N MET A 94 14.90 -29.20 -0.62
CA MET A 94 15.38 -30.50 -0.18
C MET A 94 14.66 -30.98 1.09
N SER A 95 14.43 -30.11 2.09
CA SER A 95 13.64 -30.47 3.27
C SER A 95 12.24 -30.94 2.91
N LYS A 96 11.57 -30.25 1.97
CA LYS A 96 10.26 -30.64 1.42
C LYS A 96 10.25 -31.97 0.67
N ILE A 97 11.39 -32.38 0.10
CA ILE A 97 11.51 -33.64 -0.64
C ILE A 97 11.87 -34.79 0.31
N VAL A 98 12.70 -34.53 1.32
CA VAL A 98 13.00 -35.49 2.39
C VAL A 98 11.75 -35.76 3.22
N ASP A 99 10.95 -34.72 3.47
CA ASP A 99 9.62 -34.77 4.07
C ASP A 99 9.56 -35.47 5.43
N THR A 100 10.48 -35.11 6.33
CA THR A 100 10.52 -35.59 7.72
C THR A 100 10.47 -34.41 8.70
N ASP A 101 9.83 -34.58 9.85
CA ASP A 101 9.73 -33.53 10.89
C ASP A 101 11.12 -33.01 11.31
N GLU A 102 12.12 -33.88 11.35
CA GLU A 102 13.52 -33.52 11.61
C GLU A 102 14.09 -32.59 10.53
N ALA A 103 13.84 -32.89 9.25
CA ALA A 103 14.32 -32.06 8.14
C ALA A 103 13.64 -30.68 8.10
N TRP A 104 12.35 -30.63 8.39
CA TRP A 104 11.60 -29.38 8.52
C TRP A 104 12.12 -28.53 9.69
N SER A 105 12.22 -29.12 10.89
CA SER A 105 12.71 -28.46 12.11
C SER A 105 14.14 -27.93 11.97
N PHE A 106 15.05 -28.73 11.40
CA PHE A 106 16.43 -28.29 11.18
C PHE A 106 16.51 -27.17 10.13
N PHE A 107 15.71 -27.22 9.06
CA PHE A 107 15.70 -26.14 8.07
C PHE A 107 15.24 -24.82 8.68
N GLU A 108 14.18 -24.80 9.50
CA GLU A 108 13.71 -23.56 10.16
C GLU A 108 14.79 -22.93 11.05
N LYS A 109 15.52 -23.76 11.80
CA LYS A 109 16.65 -23.32 12.62
C LYS A 109 17.81 -22.81 11.76
N MET A 110 18.13 -23.49 10.65
CA MET A 110 19.16 -23.06 9.71
C MET A 110 18.78 -21.78 8.97
N GLU A 111 17.52 -21.63 8.58
CA GLU A 111 17.00 -20.44 7.92
C GLU A 111 17.22 -19.20 8.79
N SER A 112 16.81 -19.26 10.05
CA SER A 112 16.98 -18.15 11.00
C SER A 112 18.45 -17.89 11.38
N ALA A 113 19.22 -18.93 11.72
CA ALA A 113 20.57 -18.78 12.26
C ALA A 113 21.66 -18.61 11.19
N TYR A 114 21.54 -19.29 10.05
CA TYR A 114 22.57 -19.37 9.01
C TYR A 114 22.24 -18.53 7.78
N PHE A 115 21.04 -18.65 7.20
CA PHE A 115 20.70 -17.93 5.97
C PHE A 115 20.26 -16.48 6.22
N ASN A 116 19.46 -16.25 7.27
CA ASN A 116 18.87 -14.94 7.60
C ASN A 116 19.71 -14.06 8.54
N GLN A 117 21.00 -14.37 8.73
CA GLN A 117 21.92 -13.39 9.28
C GLN A 117 22.13 -12.28 8.24
N LYS A 118 21.17 -11.35 8.18
CA LYS A 118 21.41 -10.00 7.69
C LYS A 118 22.60 -9.49 8.51
N SER A 119 23.77 -9.39 7.87
CA SER A 119 24.74 -8.42 8.31
C SER A 119 24.02 -7.09 8.27
N LEU A 120 23.57 -6.61 9.44
CA LEU A 120 23.25 -5.21 9.60
C LEU A 120 24.51 -4.49 9.12
N PRO A 121 24.43 -3.62 8.11
CA PRO A 121 25.57 -2.80 7.76
C PRO A 121 26.06 -2.15 9.05
N ASN A 122 27.38 -2.18 9.28
CA ASN A 122 27.98 -1.53 10.46
C ASN A 122 27.62 -0.03 10.54
N ASP A 123 27.13 0.54 9.45
CA ASP A 123 26.61 1.89 9.34
C ASP A 123 25.12 1.90 8.92
N PRO A 124 24.18 2.28 9.82
CA PRO A 124 22.75 2.34 9.53
C PRO A 124 22.39 3.36 8.43
N THR A 125 23.28 4.33 8.13
CA THR A 125 23.02 5.34 7.08
C THR A 125 23.00 4.73 5.68
N ASN A 126 23.65 3.58 5.47
CA ASN A 126 23.67 2.88 4.17
C ASN A 126 22.28 2.32 3.77
N LEU A 127 21.35 2.25 4.72
CA LEU A 127 19.95 1.85 4.51
C LEU A 127 19.00 3.06 4.40
N GLY A 128 19.53 4.28 4.36
CA GLY A 128 18.73 5.52 4.39
C GLY A 128 18.05 5.77 5.74
N LEU A 129 18.48 5.07 6.79
CA LEU A 129 18.00 5.26 8.16
C LEU A 129 18.86 6.31 8.88
N PRO A 130 18.27 7.12 9.77
CA PRO A 130 19.03 8.04 10.63
C PRO A 130 20.06 7.28 11.48
N ASN A 131 21.20 7.90 11.79
CA ASN A 131 22.16 7.30 12.69
C ASN A 131 21.66 7.37 14.14
N PHE A 132 20.99 6.32 14.58
CA PHE A 132 20.48 6.22 15.95
C PHE A 132 21.57 6.07 17.03
N LEU A 133 22.84 5.93 16.63
CA LEU A 133 23.97 5.91 17.57
C LEU A 133 24.47 7.32 17.90
N ASP A 134 24.10 8.34 17.12
CA ASP A 134 24.34 9.74 17.43
C ASP A 134 23.10 10.35 18.11
N PRO A 135 23.21 10.79 19.39
CA PRO A 135 22.12 11.44 20.10
C PRO A 135 21.55 12.69 19.39
N ALA A 136 22.39 13.45 18.67
CA ALA A 136 21.96 14.66 17.98
C ALA A 136 21.11 14.34 16.75
N GLU A 137 21.56 13.42 15.89
CA GLU A 137 20.77 12.97 14.73
C GLU A 137 19.46 12.29 15.15
N SER A 138 19.52 11.49 16.22
CA SER A 138 18.34 10.84 16.80
C SER A 138 17.28 11.86 17.24
N ALA A 139 17.69 12.93 17.91
CA ALA A 139 16.78 13.99 18.35
C ALA A 139 16.15 14.74 17.17
N ILE A 140 16.93 15.00 16.10
CA ILE A 140 16.43 15.64 14.87
C ILE A 140 15.40 14.75 14.18
N ALA A 141 15.69 13.45 14.03
CA ALA A 141 14.77 12.50 13.41
C ALA A 141 13.47 12.36 14.19
N TRP A 142 13.55 12.29 15.53
CA TRP A 142 12.37 12.25 16.39
C TRP A 142 11.53 13.52 16.30
N ALA A 143 12.16 14.69 16.32
CA ALA A 143 11.46 15.97 16.18
C ALA A 143 10.77 16.10 14.81
N ALA A 144 11.43 15.66 13.73
CA ALA A 144 10.86 15.65 12.39
C ALA A 144 9.63 14.72 12.32
N GLN A 145 9.75 13.51 12.89
CA GLN A 145 8.64 12.56 12.93
C GLN A 145 7.49 13.09 13.79
N HIS A 146 7.76 13.66 14.96
CA HIS A 146 6.73 14.22 15.83
C HIS A 146 5.96 15.35 15.14
N LYS A 147 6.65 16.28 14.47
CA LYS A 147 6.02 17.33 13.66
C LYS A 147 5.14 16.75 12.56
N LYS A 148 5.61 15.69 11.88
CA LYS A 148 4.83 15.01 10.84
C LYS A 148 3.56 14.36 11.41
N VAL A 149 3.67 13.68 12.55
CA VAL A 149 2.50 13.09 13.24
C VAL A 149 1.51 14.16 13.66
N GLN A 150 1.98 15.28 14.21
CA GLN A 150 1.11 16.42 14.56
C GLN A 150 0.38 16.97 13.34
N LEU A 151 1.09 17.21 12.24
CA LEU A 151 0.49 17.72 11.00
C LEU A 151 -0.55 16.76 10.42
N LEU A 152 -0.25 15.46 10.42
CA LEU A 152 -1.22 14.43 10.02
C LEU A 152 -2.44 14.41 10.94
N GLY A 153 -2.25 14.58 12.25
CA GLY A 153 -3.36 14.68 13.21
C GLY A 153 -4.30 15.85 12.90
N VAL A 154 -3.76 17.02 12.55
CA VAL A 154 -4.56 18.18 12.13
C VAL A 154 -5.34 17.88 10.84
N GLN A 155 -4.73 17.21 9.86
CA GLN A 155 -5.41 16.84 8.62
C GLN A 155 -6.54 15.82 8.85
N VAL A 156 -6.32 14.84 9.74
CA VAL A 156 -7.36 13.86 10.11
C VAL A 156 -8.53 14.56 10.76
N GLN A 157 -8.29 15.46 11.71
CA GLN A 157 -9.36 16.25 12.34
C GLN A 157 -10.13 17.09 11.32
N GLN A 158 -9.45 17.74 10.37
CA GLN A 158 -10.12 18.49 9.30
C GLN A 158 -11.02 17.59 8.44
N LEU A 159 -10.52 16.43 8.00
CA LEU A 159 -11.29 15.46 7.21
C LEU A 159 -12.47 14.87 7.99
N GLU A 160 -12.33 14.66 9.30
CA GLU A 160 -13.42 14.22 10.18
C GLU A 160 -14.50 15.28 10.26
N THR A 161 -14.14 16.55 10.50
CA THR A 161 -15.10 17.65 10.51
C THR A 161 -15.82 17.79 9.16
N GLU A 162 -15.11 17.68 8.04
CA GLU A 162 -15.68 17.69 6.68
C GLU A 162 -16.69 16.54 6.48
N ASN A 163 -16.31 15.33 6.87
CA ASN A 163 -17.18 14.17 6.77
C ASN A 163 -18.43 14.30 7.62
N ASP A 164 -18.30 14.83 8.84
CA ASP A 164 -19.44 15.01 9.75
C ASP A 164 -20.40 16.09 9.25
N CYS A 165 -19.89 17.22 8.74
CA CYS A 165 -20.77 18.22 8.14
C CYS A 165 -21.42 17.69 6.83
N LEU A 166 -20.71 16.96 5.98
CA LEU A 166 -21.30 16.31 4.80
C LEU A 166 -22.37 15.28 5.18
N LYS A 167 -22.14 14.43 6.20
CA LYS A 167 -23.12 13.44 6.68
C LYS A 167 -24.37 14.10 7.25
N ASN A 168 -24.21 15.20 7.99
CA ASN A 168 -25.34 15.89 8.63
C ASN A 168 -26.15 16.75 7.65
N LEU A 169 -25.48 17.40 6.68
CA LEU A 169 -26.12 18.32 5.74
C LEU A 169 -26.70 17.60 4.52
N PHE A 170 -26.04 16.56 4.00
CA PHE A 170 -26.46 15.90 2.77
C PHE A 170 -27.43 14.74 3.03
N LYS A 171 -28.55 14.73 2.31
CA LYS A 171 -29.46 13.58 2.21
C LYS A 171 -29.60 13.18 0.75
N GLU A 172 -29.54 11.88 0.47
CA GLU A 172 -29.66 11.38 -0.91
C GLU A 172 -30.97 11.83 -1.56
N GLY A 173 -30.88 12.30 -2.81
CA GLY A 173 -32.03 12.84 -3.54
C GLY A 173 -32.32 14.33 -3.31
N MET A 174 -31.47 15.04 -2.56
CA MET A 174 -31.53 16.50 -2.43
C MET A 174 -31.09 17.21 -3.72
N THR A 175 -31.72 18.32 -4.11
CA THR A 175 -31.28 19.10 -5.28
C THR A 175 -30.05 19.96 -4.96
N PRO A 176 -29.26 20.38 -5.97
CA PRO A 176 -28.18 21.35 -5.76
C PRO A 176 -28.63 22.62 -5.04
N THR A 177 -29.79 23.16 -5.43
CA THR A 177 -30.40 24.32 -4.79
C THR A 177 -30.76 24.08 -3.32
N GLN A 178 -31.29 22.90 -2.97
CA GLN A 178 -31.60 22.56 -1.59
C GLN A 178 -30.32 22.43 -0.76
N PHE A 179 -29.31 21.74 -1.28
CA PHE A 179 -28.01 21.59 -0.62
C PHE A 179 -27.34 22.95 -0.39
N SER A 180 -27.29 23.81 -1.42
CA SER A 180 -26.70 25.14 -1.30
C SER A 180 -27.43 26.08 -0.35
N LYS A 181 -28.73 25.88 -0.08
CA LYS A 181 -29.46 26.64 0.95
C LYS A 181 -29.00 26.28 2.37
N MET A 182 -28.39 25.11 2.56
CA MET A 182 -27.88 24.64 3.84
C MET A 182 -26.44 25.13 4.10
N LEU A 183 -25.81 25.78 3.12
CA LEU A 183 -24.48 26.38 3.25
C LEU A 183 -24.61 27.86 3.60
N ASN A 184 -23.74 28.35 4.48
CA ASN A 184 -23.78 29.75 4.89
C ASN A 184 -23.34 30.65 3.72
N GLY A 185 -24.01 31.79 3.54
CA GLY A 185 -23.58 32.79 2.54
C GLY A 185 -23.79 32.45 1.07
N VAL A 186 -24.09 31.20 0.69
CA VAL A 186 -24.26 30.81 -0.71
C VAL A 186 -25.52 31.42 -1.31
N ASN A 187 -25.42 31.95 -2.53
CA ASN A 187 -26.55 32.39 -3.34
C ASN A 187 -27.17 31.20 -4.07
N SER A 188 -28.11 30.53 -3.41
CA SER A 188 -28.79 29.35 -3.95
C SER A 188 -29.54 29.61 -5.27
N GLN A 189 -29.87 30.87 -5.61
CA GLN A 189 -30.58 31.16 -6.86
C GLN A 189 -29.65 31.05 -8.08
N GLN A 190 -28.35 31.30 -7.90
CA GLN A 190 -27.36 31.27 -8.97
C GLN A 190 -26.68 29.91 -9.12
N ILE A 191 -26.88 28.96 -8.19
CA ILE A 191 -26.15 27.70 -8.18
C ILE A 191 -26.38 26.87 -9.45
N ASN A 192 -27.59 26.86 -10.01
CA ASN A 192 -27.85 26.09 -11.22
C ASN A 192 -27.15 26.70 -12.44
N HIS A 193 -27.01 28.03 -12.50
CA HIS A 193 -26.21 28.70 -13.51
C HIS A 193 -24.72 28.41 -13.36
N PHE A 194 -24.21 28.42 -12.12
CA PHE A 194 -22.83 28.02 -11.84
C PHE A 194 -22.55 26.57 -12.28
N LEU A 195 -23.44 25.64 -11.94
CA LEU A 195 -23.35 24.24 -12.37
C LEU A 195 -23.47 24.09 -13.89
N ALA A 196 -24.22 24.96 -14.57
CA ALA A 196 -24.25 24.98 -16.01
C ALA A 196 -22.90 25.40 -16.62
N GLY A 197 -22.23 26.38 -16.00
CA GLY A 197 -20.85 26.75 -16.35
C GLY A 197 -19.85 25.60 -16.19
N LEU A 198 -20.06 24.74 -15.18
CA LEU A 198 -19.27 23.50 -14.98
C LEU A 198 -19.66 22.35 -15.92
N LYS A 199 -20.62 22.56 -16.83
CA LYS A 199 -21.21 21.52 -17.70
C LYS A 199 -21.81 20.36 -16.89
N TRP A 200 -22.38 20.65 -15.71
CA TRP A 200 -23.12 19.69 -14.91
C TRP A 200 -24.62 19.72 -15.22
N LEU A 201 -25.12 20.93 -15.50
CA LEU A 201 -26.49 21.16 -15.92
C LEU A 201 -26.51 21.81 -17.31
N TYR A 202 -27.61 21.62 -18.03
CA TYR A 202 -27.93 22.40 -19.22
C TYR A 202 -29.41 22.79 -19.18
N ASN A 203 -29.76 23.88 -19.87
CA ASN A 203 -31.14 24.30 -20.01
C ASN A 203 -31.75 23.63 -21.25
N GLU A 204 -32.81 22.84 -21.06
CA GLU A 204 -33.57 22.19 -22.13
C GLU A 204 -34.64 23.10 -22.76
N SER A 205 -35.00 24.20 -22.08
CA SER A 205 -36.02 25.12 -22.60
C SER A 205 -35.54 25.86 -23.84
N LYS A 206 -36.40 25.92 -24.86
CA LYS A 206 -36.21 26.70 -26.09
C LYS A 206 -36.43 28.21 -25.90
N SER A 207 -37.01 28.63 -24.77
CA SER A 207 -37.30 30.03 -24.44
C SER A 207 -36.66 30.43 -23.10
N GLY A 208 -36.04 31.60 -23.05
CA GLY A 208 -35.24 32.07 -21.91
C GLY A 208 -36.03 32.32 -20.62
N ASN A 209 -37.35 32.44 -20.69
CA ASN A 209 -38.18 32.83 -19.55
C ASN A 209 -38.53 31.68 -18.60
N ASN A 210 -38.41 30.42 -19.02
CA ASN A 210 -38.71 29.23 -18.20
C ASN A 210 -37.55 28.24 -18.26
N LEU A 211 -36.53 28.44 -17.43
CA LEU A 211 -35.35 27.58 -17.38
C LEU A 211 -35.73 26.16 -16.90
N ARG A 212 -35.45 25.15 -17.74
CA ARG A 212 -35.65 23.73 -17.44
C ARG A 212 -34.31 23.04 -17.36
N TRP A 213 -33.79 22.91 -16.13
CA TRP A 213 -32.47 22.33 -15.90
C TRP A 213 -32.48 20.81 -16.01
N ARG A 214 -31.60 20.29 -16.84
CA ARG A 214 -31.34 18.86 -17.05
C ARG A 214 -29.89 18.53 -16.72
N VAL A 215 -29.63 17.29 -16.32
CA VAL A 215 -28.29 16.80 -16.01
C VAL A 215 -27.54 16.51 -17.29
N ALA A 216 -26.38 17.15 -17.46
CA ALA A 216 -25.50 16.91 -18.59
C ALA A 216 -24.86 15.51 -18.51
N ALA A 217 -24.59 14.89 -19.66
CA ALA A 217 -24.01 13.55 -19.73
C ALA A 217 -22.67 13.42 -18.96
N THR A 218 -21.86 14.49 -18.94
CA THR A 218 -20.58 14.56 -18.23
C THR A 218 -20.68 14.48 -16.70
N ALA A 219 -21.83 14.84 -16.13
CA ALA A 219 -22.07 14.84 -14.69
C ALA A 219 -23.09 13.79 -14.23
N ARG A 220 -23.86 13.22 -15.17
CA ARG A 220 -24.83 12.16 -14.91
C ARG A 220 -24.13 10.93 -14.32
N ASP A 221 -24.77 10.33 -13.33
CA ASP A 221 -24.34 9.11 -12.60
C ASP A 221 -22.99 9.25 -11.86
N LYS A 222 -22.35 10.42 -11.94
CA LYS A 222 -21.10 10.74 -11.25
C LYS A 222 -21.29 11.77 -10.15
N TYR A 223 -22.03 12.84 -10.43
CA TYR A 223 -22.26 13.95 -9.51
C TYR A 223 -23.75 14.23 -9.31
N LEU A 224 -24.55 14.01 -10.36
CA LEU A 224 -25.99 14.25 -10.37
C LEU A 224 -26.72 13.06 -11.00
N THR A 225 -27.98 12.87 -10.63
CA THR A 225 -28.93 12.02 -11.36
C THR A 225 -30.26 12.75 -11.52
N GLU A 226 -31.21 12.19 -12.27
CA GLU A 226 -32.52 12.80 -12.52
C GLU A 226 -33.64 11.97 -11.91
N LYS A 227 -34.44 12.60 -11.04
CA LYS A 227 -35.74 12.04 -10.65
C LYS A 227 -36.81 12.50 -11.63
N GLN A 228 -37.64 11.56 -12.08
CA GLN A 228 -38.76 11.83 -12.97
C GLN A 228 -40.04 11.88 -12.15
N ASN A 229 -40.81 12.94 -12.30
CA ASN A 229 -42.13 13.06 -11.68
C ASN A 229 -43.15 13.39 -12.76
N GLU A 230 -44.23 12.61 -12.82
CA GLU A 230 -45.38 12.92 -13.64
C GLU A 230 -46.18 14.05 -12.97
N ILE A 231 -46.43 15.12 -13.73
CA ILE A 231 -47.26 16.23 -13.30
C ILE A 231 -48.53 16.17 -14.15
N SER A 232 -49.68 16.10 -13.49
CA SER A 232 -51.01 16.06 -14.12
C SER A 232 -51.78 17.33 -13.73
N PRO A 233 -51.63 18.44 -14.49
CA PRO A 233 -52.32 19.68 -14.18
C PRO A 233 -53.82 19.56 -14.45
N HIS A 234 -54.64 20.21 -13.64
CA HIS A 234 -56.08 20.21 -13.86
C HIS A 234 -56.41 20.92 -15.20
N GLY A 235 -57.04 20.21 -16.12
CA GLY A 235 -57.41 20.73 -17.44
C GLY A 235 -56.31 20.72 -18.50
N ALA A 236 -55.17 20.04 -18.28
CA ALA A 236 -54.11 19.88 -19.27
C ALA A 236 -53.57 18.44 -19.31
N ASN A 237 -52.87 18.09 -20.40
CA ASN A 237 -52.23 16.78 -20.52
C ASN A 237 -51.10 16.62 -19.48
N SER A 238 -50.99 15.41 -18.92
CA SER A 238 -49.87 15.05 -18.05
C SER A 238 -48.54 15.17 -18.79
N PHE A 239 -47.50 15.58 -18.08
CA PHE A 239 -46.14 15.63 -18.61
C PHE A 239 -45.12 15.16 -17.58
N ILE A 240 -44.00 14.63 -18.06
CA ILE A 240 -42.88 14.21 -17.22
C ILE A 240 -41.99 15.43 -16.94
N SER A 241 -41.79 15.72 -15.67
CA SER A 241 -40.79 16.68 -15.21
C SER A 241 -39.54 15.94 -14.75
N TYR A 242 -38.37 16.50 -15.12
CA TYR A 242 -37.08 15.97 -14.72
C TYR A 242 -36.47 16.89 -13.67
N ARG A 243 -36.07 16.31 -12.55
CA ARG A 243 -35.49 17.03 -11.42
C ARG A 243 -34.05 16.55 -11.18
N PRO A 244 -33.03 17.39 -11.45
CA PRO A 244 -31.66 17.10 -11.07
C PRO A 244 -31.51 16.97 -9.55
N VAL A 245 -30.93 15.86 -9.10
CA VAL A 245 -30.63 15.58 -7.69
C VAL A 245 -29.16 15.22 -7.53
N LEU A 246 -28.56 15.62 -6.41
CA LEU A 246 -27.17 15.37 -6.08
C LEU A 246 -26.96 13.93 -5.64
N LEU A 247 -25.85 13.36 -6.12
CA LEU A 247 -25.22 12.19 -5.55
C LEU A 247 -24.22 12.63 -4.48
N ARG A 248 -23.84 11.72 -3.58
CA ARG A 248 -22.88 12.01 -2.50
C ARG A 248 -21.57 12.63 -3.02
N LYS A 249 -21.04 12.10 -4.11
CA LYS A 249 -19.83 12.60 -4.77
C LYS A 249 -20.00 14.00 -5.38
N GLY A 250 -21.21 14.34 -5.85
CA GLY A 250 -21.55 15.68 -6.31
C GLY A 250 -21.66 16.68 -5.16
N ALA A 251 -22.26 16.26 -4.03
CA ALA A 251 -22.35 17.08 -2.82
C ALA A 251 -20.97 17.38 -2.23
N GLN A 252 -20.10 16.37 -2.11
CA GLN A 252 -18.71 16.56 -1.69
C GLN A 252 -18.00 17.56 -2.60
N ARG A 253 -18.07 17.36 -3.92
CA ARG A 253 -17.38 18.25 -4.86
C ARG A 253 -17.92 19.68 -4.84
N LEU A 254 -19.22 19.88 -4.61
CA LEU A 254 -19.80 21.21 -4.41
C LEU A 254 -19.34 21.84 -3.09
N TYR A 255 -19.19 21.04 -2.03
CA TYR A 255 -18.65 21.49 -0.75
C TYR A 255 -17.18 21.88 -0.84
N ASP A 256 -16.36 21.15 -1.62
CA ASP A 256 -14.98 21.56 -1.91
C ASP A 256 -14.93 22.94 -2.59
N GLN A 257 -15.85 23.20 -3.53
CA GLN A 257 -15.94 24.52 -4.18
C GLN A 257 -16.42 25.60 -3.23
N TYR A 258 -17.23 25.25 -2.22
CA TYR A 258 -17.68 26.17 -1.18
C TYR A 258 -16.50 26.56 -0.28
N LEU A 259 -15.75 25.59 0.25
CA LEU A 259 -14.57 25.85 1.08
C LEU A 259 -13.47 26.63 0.34
N ALA A 260 -13.44 26.56 -0.99
CA ALA A 260 -12.51 27.29 -1.84
C ALA A 260 -13.05 28.65 -2.34
N ASP A 261 -14.18 29.14 -1.83
CA ASP A 261 -14.81 30.42 -2.19
C ASP A 261 -15.19 30.55 -3.68
N LYS A 262 -15.41 29.42 -4.36
CA LYS A 262 -15.71 29.36 -5.80
C LYS A 262 -17.20 29.32 -6.11
N LEU A 263 -18.05 29.05 -5.12
CA LEU A 263 -19.49 29.08 -5.31
C LEU A 263 -20.01 30.52 -5.47
N PRO A 264 -21.18 30.72 -6.11
CA PRO A 264 -21.80 32.03 -6.15
C PRO A 264 -22.26 32.43 -4.74
N MET A 265 -21.58 33.40 -4.14
CA MET A 265 -21.87 33.90 -2.79
C MET A 265 -22.82 35.11 -2.83
N LYS A 266 -23.53 35.36 -1.72
CA LYS A 266 -24.36 36.56 -1.55
C LYS A 266 -23.48 37.80 -1.44
N LYS A 267 -23.96 38.94 -1.95
CA LYS A 267 -23.24 40.22 -1.90
C LYS A 267 -22.90 40.70 -0.48
N ASN A 268 -23.72 40.33 0.50
CA ASN A 268 -23.56 40.69 1.91
C ASN A 268 -22.95 39.56 2.76
N TRP A 269 -22.33 38.57 2.12
CA TRP A 269 -21.67 37.49 2.85
C TRP A 269 -20.38 37.98 3.53
N ASN A 270 -20.14 37.49 4.74
CA ASN A 270 -19.06 37.92 5.63
C ASN A 270 -17.76 37.11 5.49
N GLY A 271 -17.63 36.25 4.48
CA GLY A 271 -16.43 35.43 4.27
C GLY A 271 -16.31 34.20 5.17
N LEU A 272 -17.26 33.96 6.08
CA LEU A 272 -17.18 32.86 7.04
C LEU A 272 -18.02 31.65 6.60
N HIS A 273 -17.43 30.47 6.67
CA HIS A 273 -18.08 29.18 6.38
C HIS A 273 -18.83 28.57 7.58
N THR A 274 -19.27 29.39 8.53
CA THR A 274 -19.99 28.94 9.74
C THR A 274 -21.34 29.65 9.92
N HIS A 275 -22.32 28.89 10.40
CA HIS A 275 -23.61 29.43 10.86
C HIS A 275 -23.56 29.93 12.31
N ASP A 276 -22.45 29.68 13.01
CA ASP A 276 -22.29 30.08 14.41
C ASP A 276 -22.13 31.59 14.53
N LYS A 277 -23.15 32.23 15.09
CA LYS A 277 -23.19 33.69 15.30
C LYS A 277 -22.16 34.16 16.33
N THR A 278 -21.70 33.30 17.23
CA THR A 278 -20.70 33.69 18.24
C THR A 278 -19.33 33.94 17.60
N ILE A 279 -18.95 33.09 16.64
CA ILE A 279 -17.72 33.22 15.86
C ILE A 279 -17.79 34.43 14.91
N GLN A 280 -19.00 34.76 14.41
CA GLN A 280 -19.23 35.90 13.52
C GLN A 280 -19.06 37.28 14.19
N ILE A 281 -19.03 37.36 15.52
CA ILE A 281 -18.87 38.62 16.26
C ILE A 281 -17.39 38.93 16.55
N VAL A 282 -16.51 37.92 16.49
CA VAL A 282 -15.11 38.01 16.94
C VAL A 282 -14.11 38.15 15.76
N ALA A 283 -14.55 37.90 14.53
CA ALA A 283 -13.76 38.01 13.29
C ALA A 283 -14.06 39.32 12.54
#